data_AF-A0A0N9K0P8-F1
#
_entry.id   AF-A0A0N9K0P8-F1
#
_cell.length_a   1.000
_cell.length_b   1.000
_cell.length_c   1.000
_cell.angle_alpha   90.00
_cell.angle_beta   90.00
_cell.angle_gamma   90.00
#
_symmetry.space_group_name_H-M   'P 1'
#
loop_
_entity.id
_entity.type
_entity.pdbx_description
1 polymer ?
#
loop_
_entity_poly.entity_id
_entity_poly.type
_entity_poly.pdbx_seq_one_letter_code
_entity_poly.pdbx_strand_id
1 'polypeptide(L)' 'EYIVSTRVRCGRSLEGYPFNPCLTEAQYKEMEDKVSSTLSGLDGELKGTFYPLTGMS' A
#
# COMPACT_ATOMS: atom_id res chain seq x y z
N GLU A 1 5.07 32.88 -13.33
CA GLU A 1 4.94 31.41 -13.36
C GLU A 1 5.34 30.87 -12.00
N TYR A 2 4.59 29.92 -11.47
CA TYR A 2 4.73 29.41 -10.11
C TYR A 2 4.57 27.89 -10.10
N ILE A 3 4.52 27.32 -8.89
CA ILE A 3 4.59 25.88 -8.58
C ILE A 3 3.71 25.02 -9.51
N VAL A 4 4.31 23.98 -10.11
CA VAL A 4 3.67 22.98 -10.98
C VAL A 4 2.84 21.98 -10.17
N SER A 5 3.38 21.45 -9.08
CA SER A 5 2.67 20.58 -8.15
C SER A 5 3.37 20.49 -6.79
N THR A 6 2.59 20.17 -5.75
CA THR A 6 3.08 19.91 -4.40
C THR A 6 2.62 18.52 -3.97
N ARG A 7 3.51 17.71 -3.39
CA ARG A 7 3.22 16.33 -2.97
C ARG A 7 3.76 16.05 -1.58
N VAL A 8 2.94 15.42 -0.74
CA VAL A 8 3.29 14.95 0.61
C VAL A 8 3.08 13.44 0.70
N ARG A 9 3.96 12.71 1.39
CA ARG A 9 3.86 11.25 1.59
C ARG A 9 4.34 10.82 2.97
N CYS A 10 3.76 9.74 3.49
CA CYS A 10 4.14 9.13 4.76
C CYS A 10 4.38 7.62 4.58
N GLY A 11 5.26 7.04 5.41
CA GLY A 11 5.45 5.60 5.53
C GLY A 11 4.94 5.10 6.89
N ARG A 12 4.45 3.86 6.94
CA ARG A 12 4.06 3.15 8.15
C ARG A 12 4.53 1.69 8.03
N SER A 13 4.76 1.05 9.18
CA SER A 13 5.13 -0.37 9.27
C SER A 13 4.02 -1.13 9.98
N LEU A 14 3.81 -2.38 9.59
CA LEU A 14 2.82 -3.26 10.21
C LEU A 14 3.46 -3.99 11.40
N GLU A 15 2.82 -3.92 12.56
CA GLU A 15 3.24 -4.69 13.73
C GLU A 15 3.17 -6.19 13.43
N GLY A 16 4.15 -6.96 13.93
CA GLY A 16 4.26 -8.40 13.70
C GLY A 16 4.96 -8.79 12.38
N TYR A 17 5.32 -7.82 11.52
CA TYR A 17 6.09 -8.05 10.30
C TYR A 17 7.47 -7.40 10.39
N PRO A 18 8.56 -8.14 10.11
CA PRO A 18 9.89 -7.56 10.05
C PRO A 18 10.06 -6.70 8.79
N PHE A 19 11.19 -6.00 8.69
CA PHE A 19 11.53 -5.28 7.46
C PHE A 19 11.91 -6.24 6.32
N ASN A 20 11.89 -5.70 5.10
CA ASN A 20 12.10 -6.44 3.84
C ASN A 20 13.23 -7.49 3.85
N PRO A 21 14.42 -7.25 4.45
CA PRO A 21 15.49 -8.26 4.47
C PRO A 21 15.12 -9.58 5.15
N CYS A 22 14.11 -9.57 6.01
CA CYS A 22 13.68 -10.73 6.79
C CYS A 22 12.26 -11.19 6.45
N LEU A 23 11.63 -10.63 5.41
CA LEU A 23 10.30 -11.03 4.97
C LEU A 23 10.36 -12.26 4.07
N THR A 24 9.41 -13.16 4.28
CA THR A 24 9.14 -14.32 3.43
C THR A 24 8.07 -14.00 2.38
N GLU A 25 8.00 -14.77 1.30
CA GLU A 25 6.96 -14.60 0.27
C GLU A 25 5.53 -14.69 0.84
N ALA A 26 5.30 -15.63 1.77
CA ALA A 26 4.01 -15.77 2.44
C ALA A 26 3.64 -14.50 3.20
N GLN A 27 4.59 -13.91 3.93
CA GLN A 27 4.36 -12.64 4.63
C GLN A 27 4.07 -11.48 3.68
N TYR A 28 4.71 -11.42 2.50
CA TYR A 28 4.36 -10.41 1.50
C TYR A 28 2.90 -10.54 1.04
N LYS A 29 2.43 -11.76 0.75
CA LYS A 29 1.03 -12.01 0.34
C LYS A 29 0.05 -11.67 1.47
N GLU A 30 0.35 -12.08 2.69
CA GLU A 30 -0.47 -11.72 3.86
C GLU A 30 -0.56 -10.21 4.08
N MET A 31 0.56 -9.48 3.93
CA MET A 31 0.59 -8.02 4.06
C MET A 31 -0.21 -7.36 2.93
N GLU A 32 -0.08 -7.85 1.70
CA GLU A 32 -0.85 -7.38 0.54
C GLU A 32 -2.36 -7.55 0.75
N ASP A 33 -2.79 -8.73 1.19
CA ASP A 33 -4.20 -9.02 1.47
C ASP A 33 -4.75 -8.15 2.60
N LYS A 34 -4.00 -7.98 3.69
CA LYS A 34 -4.40 -7.12 4.83
C LYS A 34 -4.53 -5.66 4.43
N VAL A 35 -3.58 -5.12 3.68
CA VAL A 35 -3.58 -3.70 3.29
C VAL A 35 -4.65 -3.45 2.23
N SER A 36 -4.75 -4.29 1.20
CA SER A 36 -5.74 -4.13 0.13
C SER A 36 -7.18 -4.23 0.65
N SER A 37 -7.45 -5.18 1.56
CA SER A 37 -8.77 -5.32 2.21
C SER A 37 -9.10 -4.14 3.14
N THR A 38 -8.11 -3.59 3.84
CA THR A 38 -8.33 -2.40 4.68
C THR A 38 -8.62 -1.17 3.82
N LEU A 39 -7.88 -0.98 2.72
CA LEU A 39 -8.05 0.16 1.83
C LEU A 39 -9.35 0.10 1.00
N SER A 40 -9.88 -1.10 0.74
CA SER A 40 -11.17 -1.23 0.05
C SER A 40 -12.37 -0.79 0.90
N GLY A 41 -12.19 -0.69 2.22
CA GLY A 41 -13.17 -0.11 3.15
C GLY A 41 -13.15 1.41 3.23
N LEU A 42 -12.28 2.10 2.48
CA LEU A 42 -12.29 3.56 2.42
C LEU A 42 -13.40 4.06 1.50
N ASP A 43 -14.09 5.10 1.97
CA ASP A 43 -15.22 5.71 1.27
C ASP A 43 -14.97 7.17 0.88
N GLY A 44 -15.89 7.74 0.10
CA GLY A 44 -15.84 9.14 -0.31
C GLY A 44 -14.64 9.46 -1.22
N GLU A 45 -13.94 10.55 -0.94
CA GLU A 45 -12.75 10.99 -1.69
C GLU A 45 -11.59 9.99 -1.62
N LEU A 46 -11.54 9.17 -0.57
CA LEU A 46 -10.45 8.21 -0.35
C LEU A 46 -10.75 6.82 -0.94
N LYS A 47 -11.94 6.63 -1.52
CA LYS A 47 -12.31 5.37 -2.17
C LYS A 47 -11.43 5.13 -3.39
N GLY A 48 -10.92 3.91 -3.52
CA GLY A 48 -10.05 3.55 -4.64
C GLY A 48 -10.05 2.06 -4.95
N THR A 49 -9.17 1.70 -5.87
CA THR A 49 -8.96 0.32 -6.33
C THR A 49 -7.52 -0.07 -6.06
N PHE A 50 -7.32 -1.24 -5.46
CA PHE A 50 -5.98 -1.84 -5.34
C PHE A 50 -5.60 -2.51 -6.66
N TYR A 51 -4.42 -2.16 -7.19
CA TYR A 51 -3.90 -2.74 -8.42
C TYR A 51 -2.61 -3.51 -8.11
N PRO A 52 -2.64 -4.86 -8.12
CA PRO A 52 -1.47 -5.67 -7.82
C PRO A 52 -0.42 -5.51 -8.92
N LEU A 53 0.86 -5.44 -8.52
CA LEU A 53 1.97 -5.29 -9.47
C LEU A 53 2.18 -6.56 -10.30
N THR A 54 1.97 -7.73 -9.68
CA THR A 54 2.00 -9.02 -10.38
C THR A 54 0.90 -9.05 -11.42
N GLY A 55 1.28 -9.15 -12.70
CA GLY A 55 0.33 -9.18 -13.82
C GLY A 55 -0.11 -7.81 -14.34
N MET A 56 0.48 -6.72 -13.84
CA MET A 56 0.25 -5.37 -14.39
C MET A 56 0.96 -5.23 -15.74
N SER A 57 0.26 -4.72 -16.76
CA SER A 57 0.74 -4.49 -18.14
C SER A 57 1.06 -3.03 -18.42
#